data_AF-A0A7Y4RAB7-F1
#
_entry.id   AF-A0A7Y4RAB7-F1
#
_cell.length_a   1.000
_cell.length_b   1.000
_cell.length_c   1.000
_cell.angle_alpha   90.00
_cell.angle_beta   90.00
_cell.angle_gamma   90.00
#
_symmetry.space_group_name_H-M   'P 1'
#
loop_
_entity.id
_entity.type
_entity.pdbx_description
1 polymer ?
#
loop_
_entity_poly.entity_id
_entity_poly.type
_entity_poly.pdbx_seq_one_letter_code
_entity_poly.pdbx_strand_id
1 'polypeptide(L)'
;MDILANRPAANRVWFDDANLWVELTDGRTLGVPLAYFPRLQRATPRQRARFEMSGGGTGLHWDSLDEDISVRALVLGRGDQTRTGRRTTRNGRTRTASSRGVARRAARTSTAR
;
A
#
# COMPACT_ATOMS: atom_id res chain seq x y z
N MET A 1 -7.75 32.41 -4.15
CA MET A 1 -8.36 31.10 -3.88
C MET A 1 -7.25 30.11 -3.63
N ASP A 2 -7.19 29.56 -2.42
CA ASP A 2 -6.18 28.58 -2.05
C ASP A 2 -6.73 27.17 -2.30
N ILE A 3 -6.26 26.57 -3.40
CA ILE A 3 -6.64 25.23 -3.86
C ILE A 3 -6.23 24.11 -2.88
N LEU A 4 -5.38 24.40 -1.88
CA LEU A 4 -4.98 23.46 -0.83
C LEU A 4 -5.71 23.71 0.50
N ALA A 5 -6.29 24.90 0.70
CA ALA A 5 -7.07 25.22 1.90
C ALA A 5 -8.44 24.55 1.89
N ASN A 6 -9.02 24.32 0.71
CA ASN A 6 -10.27 23.56 0.60
C ASN A 6 -9.98 22.06 0.72
N ARG A 7 -10.67 21.36 1.63
CA ARG A 7 -10.56 19.90 1.74
C ARG A 7 -11.25 19.28 0.51
N PRO A 8 -10.51 18.60 -0.38
CA PRO A 8 -11.13 18.01 -1.56
C PRO A 8 -12.07 16.88 -1.11
N ALA A 9 -13.31 16.93 -1.60
CA ALA A 9 -14.33 15.94 -1.35
C ALA A 9 -14.99 15.54 -2.67
N ALA A 10 -15.33 14.27 -2.82
CA ALA A 10 -16.06 13.74 -3.96
C ALA A 10 -17.53 14.16 -3.89
N ASN A 11 -18.02 14.74 -4.98
CA ASN A 11 -19.44 14.95 -5.26
C ASN A 11 -20.01 13.75 -6.04
N ARG A 12 -19.26 13.23 -7.00
CA ARG A 12 -19.67 12.09 -7.84
C ARG A 12 -18.47 11.22 -8.20
N VAL A 13 -18.70 9.91 -8.28
CA VAL A 13 -17.69 8.92 -8.70
C VAL A 13 -18.27 8.01 -9.75
N TRP A 14 -17.51 7.74 -10.80
CA TRP A 14 -17.88 6.80 -11.86
C TRP A 14 -16.64 6.15 -12.47
N PHE A 15 -16.87 5.21 -13.39
CA PHE A 15 -15.84 4.39 -14.00
C PHE A 15 -16.05 4.31 -15.50
N ASP A 16 -14.95 4.27 -16.23
CA ASP A 16 -14.90 3.68 -17.57
C ASP A 16 -14.07 2.38 -17.53
N ASP A 17 -13.67 1.87 -18.70
CA ASP A 17 -12.90 0.63 -18.81
C ASP A 17 -11.51 0.72 -18.17
N ALA A 18 -10.92 1.92 -18.15
CA ALA A 18 -9.53 2.15 -17.76
C ALA A 18 -9.34 3.10 -16.57
N ASN A 19 -10.34 3.92 -16.21
CA ASN A 19 -10.21 5.01 -15.26
C ASN A 19 -11.32 5.01 -14.19
N LEU A 20 -10.91 5.39 -12.98
CA LEU A 20 -11.75 5.93 -11.92
C LEU A 20 -11.88 7.44 -12.16
N TRP A 21 -13.10 7.94 -12.17
CA TRP A 21 -13.40 9.35 -12.28
C TRP A 21 -14.03 9.89 -11.01
N VAL A 22 -13.57 11.06 -10.58
CA VAL A 22 -14.06 11.76 -9.39
C VAL A 22 -14.35 13.20 -9.73
N GLU A 23 -15.62 13.60 -9.63
CA GLU A 23 -16.02 15.01 -9.61
C GLU A 23 -15.91 15.50 -8.17
N LEU A 24 -15.13 16.57 -7.96
CA LEU A 24 -14.94 17.19 -6.66
C LEU A 24 -16.01 18.25 -6.41
N THR A 25 -16.31 18.51 -5.14
CA THR A 25 -17.24 19.57 -4.72
C THR A 25 -16.82 20.98 -5.13
N ASP A 26 -15.55 21.18 -5.49
CA ASP A 26 -15.02 22.44 -6.02
C ASP A 26 -15.15 22.56 -7.56
N GLY A 27 -15.83 21.62 -8.21
CA GLY A 27 -16.11 21.62 -9.65
C GLY A 27 -15.01 21.01 -10.52
N ARG A 28 -13.88 20.59 -9.95
CA ARG A 28 -12.85 19.87 -10.70
C ARG A 28 -13.27 18.43 -10.97
N THR A 29 -12.77 17.86 -12.06
CA THR A 29 -12.88 16.41 -12.35
C THR A 29 -11.49 15.80 -12.42
N LEU A 30 -11.29 14.71 -11.67
CA LEU A 30 -10.07 13.92 -11.67
C LEU A 30 -10.30 12.60 -12.40
N GLY A 31 -9.45 12.29 -13.37
CA GLY A 31 -9.33 10.97 -13.97
C GLY A 31 -8.09 10.26 -13.42
N VAL A 32 -8.28 9.07 -12.86
CA VAL A 32 -7.19 8.28 -12.28
C VAL A 32 -7.21 6.88 -12.90
N PRO A 33 -6.11 6.41 -13.51
CA PRO A 33 -6.05 5.07 -14.08
C PRO A 33 -6.36 3.99 -13.05
N LEU A 34 -7.24 3.04 -13.39
CA LEU A 34 -7.54 1.86 -12.59
C LEU A 34 -6.31 0.99 -12.36
N ALA A 35 -5.32 1.06 -13.25
CA ALA A 35 -4.03 0.39 -13.08
C ALA A 35 -3.30 0.78 -11.78
N TYR A 36 -3.66 1.91 -11.14
CA TYR A 36 -3.10 2.32 -9.85
C TYR A 36 -3.75 1.63 -8.65
N PHE A 37 -4.85 0.92 -8.87
CA PHE A 37 -5.64 0.21 -7.85
C PHE A 37 -5.88 -1.22 -8.33
N PRO A 38 -4.91 -2.15 -8.12
CA PRO A 38 -4.98 -3.50 -8.69
C PRO A 38 -6.27 -4.27 -8.33
N ARG A 39 -6.89 -4.00 -7.17
CA ARG A 39 -8.15 -4.64 -6.77
C ARG A 39 -9.32 -4.10 -7.59
N LEU A 40 -9.42 -2.78 -7.77
CA LEU A 40 -10.44 -2.18 -8.65
C LEU A 40 -10.23 -2.53 -10.12
N GLN A 41 -8.99 -2.61 -10.60
CA GLN A 41 -8.69 -2.99 -11.99
C GLN A 41 -9.25 -4.38 -12.32
N ARG A 42 -9.16 -5.32 -11.37
CA ARG A 42 -9.65 -6.70 -11.52
C ARG A 42 -11.15 -6.84 -11.20
N ALA A 43 -11.76 -5.83 -10.59
CA ALA A 43 -13.16 -5.86 -10.22
C ALA A 43 -14.07 -5.74 -11.45
N THR A 44 -15.20 -6.44 -11.40
CA THR A 44 -16.28 -6.29 -12.38
C THR A 44 -16.91 -4.89 -12.28
N PRO A 45 -17.54 -4.36 -13.34
CA PRO A 45 -18.23 -3.07 -13.28
C PRO A 45 -19.25 -2.98 -12.13
N ARG A 46 -19.95 -4.08 -11.85
CA ARG A 46 -20.90 -4.17 -10.72
C ARG A 46 -20.23 -4.07 -9.36
N GLN A 47 -19.03 -4.62 -9.20
CA GLN A 47 -18.26 -4.49 -7.96
C GLN A 47 -17.71 -3.07 -7.80
N ARG A 48 -17.17 -2.47 -8.87
CA ARG A 48 -16.69 -1.07 -8.84
C ARG A 48 -17.80 -0.09 -8.48
N ALA A 49 -19.03 -0.33 -8.93
CA ALA A 49 -20.17 0.52 -8.60
C ALA A 49 -20.69 0.37 -7.15
N ARG A 50 -20.27 -0.66 -6.40
CA ARG A 50 -20.71 -0.94 -5.02
C ARG A 50 -19.70 -0.41 -4.01
N PHE A 51 -19.67 0.91 -3.86
CA PHE A 51 -18.84 1.60 -2.89
C PHE A 51 -19.66 2.51 -2.00
N GLU A 52 -19.08 2.86 -0.87
CA GLU A 52 -19.62 3.82 0.07
C GLU A 52 -18.71 5.05 0.14
N MET A 53 -19.33 6.23 0.14
CA MET A 53 -18.62 7.48 0.40
C MET A 53 -18.64 7.76 1.91
N SER A 54 -17.48 8.03 2.49
CA SER A 54 -17.34 8.31 3.92
C SER A 54 -16.76 9.71 4.16
N GLY A 55 -16.91 10.20 5.40
CA GLY A 55 -16.33 11.47 5.83
C GLY A 55 -16.73 12.66 4.95
N GLY A 56 -17.99 12.70 4.49
CA GLY A 56 -18.51 13.76 3.61
C GLY A 56 -17.86 13.77 2.23
N GLY A 57 -17.49 12.61 1.69
CA GLY A 57 -16.86 12.47 0.37
C GLY A 57 -15.34 12.52 0.40
N THR A 58 -14.69 12.43 1.57
CA THR A 58 -13.23 12.42 1.68
C THR A 58 -12.61 11.03 1.52
N GLY A 59 -13.40 9.97 1.70
CA GLY A 59 -13.03 8.58 1.51
C GLY A 59 -14.04 7.82 0.66
N LEU A 60 -13.54 6.83 -0.09
CA LEU A 60 -14.30 5.87 -0.87
C LEU A 60 -13.92 4.47 -0.38
N HIS A 61 -14.91 3.64 -0.05
CA HIS A 61 -14.71 2.31 0.52
C HIS A 61 -15.46 1.25 -0.28
N TRP A 62 -14.79 0.14 -0.58
CA TRP A 62 -15.38 -1.06 -1.16
C TRP A 62 -15.23 -2.25 -0.22
N ASP A 63 -16.29 -2.60 0.50
CA ASP A 63 -16.31 -3.74 1.43
C ASP A 63 -15.99 -5.06 0.70
N SER A 64 -16.66 -5.33 -0.42
CA SER A 64 -16.47 -6.57 -1.18
C SER A 64 -15.09 -6.74 -1.83
N LEU A 65 -14.31 -5.66 -1.89
CA LEU A 65 -12.96 -5.65 -2.48
C LEU A 65 -11.87 -5.39 -1.45
N ASP A 66 -12.24 -5.13 -0.18
CA ASP A 66 -11.33 -4.66 0.87
C ASP A 66 -10.54 -3.41 0.44
N GLU A 67 -11.11 -2.51 -0.37
CA GLU A 67 -10.38 -1.37 -0.96
C GLU A 67 -10.80 -0.03 -0.35
N ASP A 68 -9.82 0.80 -0.02
CA ASP A 68 -10.00 2.13 0.56
C ASP A 68 -9.22 3.19 -0.22
N ILE A 69 -9.92 4.24 -0.67
CA ILE A 69 -9.31 5.34 -1.43
C ILE A 69 -9.59 6.68 -0.76
N SER A 70 -8.54 7.45 -0.48
CA SER A 70 -8.65 8.83 0.00
C SER A 70 -8.69 9.82 -1.16
N VAL A 71 -9.72 10.66 -1.22
CA VAL A 71 -9.84 11.71 -2.25
C VAL A 71 -8.69 12.70 -2.18
N ARG A 72 -8.21 13.02 -0.97
CA ARG A 72 -7.02 13.86 -0.78
C ARG A 72 -5.76 13.19 -1.34
N ALA A 73 -5.61 11.88 -1.19
CA ALA A 73 -4.47 11.16 -1.75
C ALA A 73 -4.48 11.21 -3.28
N LEU A 74 -5.65 11.06 -3.92
CA LEU A 74 -5.81 11.20 -5.37
C LEU A 74 -5.35 12.57 -5.88
N VAL A 75 -5.79 13.66 -5.23
CA VAL A 75 -5.38 15.04 -5.59
C VAL A 75 -3.87 15.22 -5.48
N LEU A 76 -3.22 14.53 -4.53
CA LEU A 76 -1.77 14.57 -4.34
C LEU A 76 -1.00 13.59 -5.24
N GLY A 77 -1.68 12.90 -6.16
CA GLY A 77 -1.06 11.92 -7.06
C GLY A 77 -0.62 10.63 -6.37
N ARG A 78 -1.22 10.28 -5.23
CA ARG A 78 -0.95 9.04 -4.49
C ARG A 78 -2.04 8.01 -4.82
N GLY A 79 -1.62 6.86 -5.35
CA GLY A 79 -2.49 5.72 -5.65
C GLY A 79 -2.83 4.88 -4.40
N ASP A 80 -3.20 3.62 -4.62
CA ASP A 80 -3.53 2.61 -3.61
C ASP A 80 -2.61 2.70 -2.37
N GLN A 81 -3.21 2.90 -1.19
CA GLN A 81 -2.51 2.94 0.10
C GLN A 81 -2.80 1.71 0.97
N THR A 82 -3.54 0.74 0.44
CA THR A 82 -4.00 -0.46 1.12
C THR A 82 -2.79 -1.39 1.30
N ARG A 83 -2.10 -1.20 2.44
CA ARG A 83 -0.82 -1.78 2.92
C ARG A 83 0.48 -1.15 2.38
N THR A 84 0.79 0.08 2.79
CA THR A 84 2.20 0.46 3.06
C THR A 84 2.64 0.08 4.48
N GLY A 85 2.43 -1.19 4.84
CA GLY A 85 3.00 -1.83 6.02
C GLY A 85 4.22 -2.66 5.66
N ARG A 86 5.24 -2.08 5.02
CA ARG A 86 6.53 -2.76 4.87
C ARG A 86 7.23 -2.71 6.22
N ARG A 87 7.10 -3.81 6.97
CA ARG A 87 7.94 -4.18 8.13
C ARG A 87 9.40 -3.87 7.77
N THR A 88 9.94 -2.80 8.34
CA THR A 88 11.39 -2.53 8.29
C THR A 88 12.03 -3.58 9.21
N THR A 89 12.44 -4.71 8.65
CA THR A 89 13.40 -5.58 9.33
C THR A 89 14.70 -4.81 9.41
N ARG A 90 14.92 -4.19 10.58
CA ARG A 90 16.17 -3.57 11.00
C ARG A 90 17.27 -4.64 10.90
N ASN A 91 18.09 -4.52 9.86
CA ASN A 91 19.24 -5.38 9.61
C ASN A 91 20.26 -5.16 10.74
N GLY A 92 20.35 -6.11 11.66
CA GLY A 92 21.20 -6.07 12.84
C GLY A 92 22.24 -7.19 12.82
N ARG A 93 23.40 -6.89 12.22
CA ARG A 93 24.74 -7.43 12.54
C ARG A 93 24.94 -8.96 12.45
N THR A 94 25.38 -9.44 11.29
CA THR A 94 26.40 -10.50 11.24
C THR A 94 27.77 -9.84 11.25
N ARG A 95 28.44 -9.84 12.41
CA ARG A 95 29.88 -9.55 12.51
C ARG A 95 30.65 -10.84 12.28
N THR A 96 31.46 -10.78 11.23
CA THR A 96 32.56 -11.63 10.81
C THR A 96 33.41 -12.12 11.98
N ALA A 97 33.60 -13.44 12.12
CA ALA A 97 34.64 -14.02 12.95
C ALA A 97 35.84 -14.39 12.06
N SER A 98 36.90 -13.60 12.16
CA SER A 98 38.20 -13.83 11.51
C SER A 98 39.12 -14.63 12.44
N SER A 99 39.48 -15.84 12.01
CA SER A 99 40.80 -16.49 12.10
C SER A 99 41.74 -16.23 13.31
N ARG A 100 42.12 -17.30 14.04
CA ARG A 100 43.50 -17.84 14.17
C ARG A 100 43.62 -18.85 15.32
N GLY A 101 44.33 -19.96 15.09
CA GLY A 101 44.98 -20.74 16.15
C GLY A 101 45.09 -22.25 15.90
N VAL A 102 46.16 -22.69 15.23
CA VAL A 102 46.55 -24.10 14.99
C VAL A 102 47.44 -24.60 16.14
N ALA A 103 47.20 -25.81 16.65
CA ALA A 103 48.17 -26.80 17.23
C ALA A 103 47.40 -27.78 18.15
N ARG A 104 47.72 -29.05 18.38
CA ARG A 104 48.68 -30.06 17.88
C ARG A 104 48.22 -31.40 18.51
N ARG A 105 48.18 -32.45 17.67
CA ARG A 105 48.35 -33.92 17.84
C ARG A 105 48.57 -34.58 19.23
N ALA A 106 48.09 -35.85 19.30
CA ALA A 106 48.43 -37.02 20.16
C ALA A 106 47.73 -37.07 21.54
N ALA A 107 47.32 -38.21 22.12
CA ALA A 107 47.71 -39.61 21.95
C ALA A 107 46.56 -40.58 22.33
N ARG A 108 46.77 -41.86 21.98
CA ARG A 108 45.97 -43.05 22.32
C ARG A 108 46.12 -43.45 23.80
N THR A 109 45.28 -44.41 24.23
CA THR A 109 45.43 -45.46 25.29
C THR A 109 44.24 -45.39 26.27
N SER A 110 43.21 -46.24 26.12
CA SER A 110 43.03 -47.60 26.69
C SER A 110 42.88 -47.66 28.23
N THR A 111 41.71 -48.14 28.65
CA THR A 111 41.51 -49.17 29.69
C THR A 111 41.53 -48.79 31.19
N ALA A 112 40.49 -49.33 31.86
CA ALA A 112 40.34 -49.69 33.27
C ALA A 112 39.83 -48.64 34.30
N ARG A 113 38.60 -48.92 34.74
CA ARG A 113 38.10 -49.06 36.13
C ARG A 113 38.14 -47.87 37.07
#